data_AF-A0A0P7ZD80-F1
#
_entry.id   AF-A0A0P7ZD80-F1
#
_cell.length_a   1.000
_cell.length_b   1.000
_cell.length_c   1.000
_cell.angle_alpha   90.00
_cell.angle_beta   90.00
_cell.angle_gamma   90.00
#
_symmetry.space_group_name_H-M   'P 1'
#
loop_
_entity.id
_entity.type
_entity.pdbx_description
1 polymer ?
#
loop_
_entity_poly.entity_id
_entity_poly.type
_entity_poly.pdbx_seq_one_letter_code
_entity_poly.pdbx_strand_id
1 'polypeptide(L)'
;MVLSEPKPEPRYVEGVEDRVVGGTVAQPHAWPWQISLQYLSGSSYYHTCGGSLVRRGWVMTAAHCVDRTRTWRVVLGDHNIYVSEGTEQVVGVSGVYIHPNWNSNSVAN
;
A
#
# COMPACT_ATOMS: atom_id res chain seq x y z
N MET A 1 -19.14 -33.56 22.74
CA MET A 1 -19.05 -32.22 22.12
C MET A 1 -17.58 -31.86 22.00
N VAL A 2 -17.06 -31.85 20.78
CA VAL A 2 -15.88 -31.05 20.43
C VAL A 2 -16.18 -30.52 19.05
N LEU A 3 -16.50 -29.23 18.95
CA LEU A 3 -16.56 -28.55 17.65
C LEU A 3 -15.11 -28.19 17.32
N SER A 4 -14.49 -28.93 16.41
CA SER A 4 -13.20 -28.54 15.85
C SER A 4 -13.41 -27.31 14.98
N GLU A 5 -12.83 -26.17 15.39
CA GLU A 5 -12.79 -24.97 14.55
C GLU A 5 -11.94 -25.26 13.30
N PRO A 6 -12.42 -24.93 12.08
CA PRO A 6 -11.64 -25.13 10.88
C PRO A 6 -10.45 -24.16 10.88
N LYS A 7 -9.25 -24.71 10.79
CA LYS A 7 -7.99 -23.97 10.61
C LYS A 7 -8.08 -23.13 9.33
N PRO A 8 -7.81 -21.82 9.34
CA PRO A 8 -7.80 -21.03 8.12
C PRO A 8 -6.60 -21.45 7.27
N GLU A 9 -6.88 -22.18 6.20
CA GLU A 9 -5.89 -22.48 5.16
C GLU A 9 -5.83 -21.31 4.17
N PRO A 10 -4.63 -20.85 3.78
CA PRO A 10 -4.50 -19.87 2.72
C PRO A 10 -5.07 -20.48 1.43
N ARG A 11 -6.13 -19.86 0.89
CA ARG A 11 -6.61 -20.13 -0.46
C ARG A 11 -5.58 -19.61 -1.46
N TYR A 12 -4.58 -20.42 -1.77
CA TYR A 12 -3.87 -20.25 -3.02
C TYR A 12 -4.85 -20.63 -4.12
N VAL A 13 -5.28 -19.62 -4.89
CA VAL A 13 -6.08 -19.82 -6.09
C VAL A 13 -5.17 -20.55 -7.08
N GLU A 14 -5.25 -21.89 -7.13
CA GLU A 14 -4.63 -22.65 -8.21
C GLU A 14 -5.33 -22.28 -9.51
N GLY A 15 -4.59 -21.66 -10.43
CA GLY A 15 -5.06 -21.38 -11.78
C GLY A 15 -5.40 -19.93 -12.11
N VAL A 16 -4.59 -18.95 -11.68
CA VAL A 16 -4.55 -17.65 -12.37
C VAL A 16 -3.22 -17.55 -13.10
N GLU A 17 -3.20 -17.93 -14.38
CA GLU A 17 -2.24 -17.31 -15.28
C GLU A 17 -2.64 -15.84 -15.40
N ASP A 18 -1.89 -14.98 -14.70
CA ASP A 18 -1.58 -13.62 -15.14
C ASP A 18 -0.45 -13.06 -14.26
N ARG A 19 0.80 -13.24 -14.71
CA ARG A 19 2.01 -12.69 -14.05
C ARG A 19 2.30 -11.22 -14.42
N VAL A 20 1.25 -10.50 -14.83
CA VAL A 20 1.16 -9.08 -15.23
C VAL A 20 2.12 -8.65 -16.35
N VAL A 21 1.69 -8.95 -17.59
CA VAL A 21 1.68 -8.01 -18.74
C VAL A 21 0.31 -8.21 -19.41
N GLY A 22 -0.56 -7.18 -19.44
CA GLY A 22 -1.97 -7.30 -19.87
C GLY A 22 -3.03 -7.31 -18.75
N GLY A 23 -2.68 -6.82 -17.55
CA GLY A 23 -3.56 -6.87 -16.38
C GLY A 23 -4.91 -6.14 -16.54
N THR A 24 -5.81 -6.42 -15.59
CA THR A 24 -7.17 -5.86 -15.56
C THR A 24 -7.38 -4.95 -14.35
N VAL A 25 -8.42 -4.11 -14.41
CA VAL A 25 -8.84 -3.30 -13.26
C VAL A 25 -9.24 -4.24 -12.12
N ALA A 26 -8.64 -4.05 -10.95
CA ALA A 26 -9.00 -4.81 -9.77
C ALA A 26 -10.47 -4.59 -9.40
N GLN A 27 -11.13 -5.60 -8.82
CA GLN A 27 -12.46 -5.36 -8.25
C GLN A 27 -12.36 -4.28 -7.16
N PRO A 28 -13.28 -3.30 -7.12
CA PRO A 28 -13.24 -2.23 -6.13
C PRO A 28 -13.09 -2.76 -4.71
N HIS A 29 -12.10 -2.23 -3.99
CA HIS A 29 -11.78 -2.57 -2.60
C HIS A 29 -11.43 -4.05 -2.31
N ALA A 30 -11.14 -4.87 -3.34
CA ALA A 30 -10.72 -6.27 -3.14
C ALA A 30 -9.40 -6.41 -2.35
N TRP A 31 -8.57 -5.37 -2.37
CA TRP A 31 -7.30 -5.28 -1.65
C TRP A 31 -7.35 -4.14 -0.63
N PRO A 32 -8.09 -4.28 0.48
CA PRO A 32 -8.39 -3.17 1.39
C PRO A 32 -7.16 -2.63 2.13
N TRP A 33 -6.05 -3.37 2.13
CA TRP A 33 -4.77 -2.91 2.68
C TRP A 33 -3.94 -2.09 1.69
N GLN A 34 -4.28 -2.06 0.40
CA GLN A 34 -3.55 -1.26 -0.58
C GLN A 34 -3.66 0.23 -0.23
N ILE A 35 -2.53 0.92 -0.31
CA ILE A 35 -2.48 2.37 -0.09
C ILE A 35 -1.87 3.10 -1.26
N SER A 36 -2.20 4.39 -1.34
CA SER A 36 -1.56 5.38 -2.20
C SER A 36 -0.70 6.28 -1.34
N LEU A 37 0.63 6.16 -1.44
CA LEU A 37 1.57 7.06 -0.78
C LEU A 37 1.74 8.30 -1.66
N GLN A 38 1.55 9.47 -1.05
CA GLN A 38 1.57 10.74 -1.75
C GLN A 38 2.50 11.74 -1.06
N TYR A 39 3.19 12.55 -1.84
CA TYR A 39 4.00 13.67 -1.35
C TYR A 39 3.38 15.01 -1.74
N LEU A 40 3.58 16.02 -0.88
CA LEU A 40 3.25 17.41 -1.20
C LEU A 40 4.31 18.02 -2.11
N SER A 41 3.88 18.66 -3.19
CA SER A 41 4.71 19.52 -4.03
C SER A 41 3.92 20.76 -4.43
N GLY A 42 4.43 21.94 -4.08
CA GLY A 42 3.65 23.18 -4.18
C GLY A 42 2.41 23.08 -3.29
N SER A 43 1.23 23.29 -3.89
CA SER A 43 -0.08 23.21 -3.22
C SER A 43 -0.80 21.87 -3.40
N SER A 44 -0.19 20.90 -4.08
CA SER A 44 -0.86 19.66 -4.50
C SER A 44 -0.11 18.42 -4.01
N TYR A 45 -0.88 17.37 -3.73
CA TYR A 45 -0.34 16.06 -3.40
C TYR A 45 -0.32 15.16 -4.64
N TYR A 46 0.76 14.40 -4.79
CA TYR A 46 0.99 13.52 -5.93
C TYR A 46 1.27 12.10 -5.47
N HIS A 47 0.61 11.12 -6.09
CA HIS A 47 0.94 9.70 -5.91
C HIS A 47 2.36 9.42 -6.39
N THR A 48 3.10 8.61 -5.62
CA THR A 48 4.45 8.19 -5.99
C THR A 48 4.69 6.70 -5.83
N CYS A 49 4.07 6.05 -4.85
CA CYS A 49 4.30 4.66 -4.54
C CYS A 49 3.06 4.03 -3.92
N GLY A 50 3.00 2.70 -3.99
CA GLY A 50 2.08 1.90 -3.19
C GLY A 50 2.64 1.59 -1.78
N GLY A 51 1.89 0.74 -1.09
CA GLY A 51 2.29 0.14 0.17
C GLY A 51 1.16 -0.74 0.70
N SER A 52 1.29 -1.20 1.93
CA SER A 52 0.26 -1.98 2.59
C SER A 52 0.03 -1.52 4.02
N LEU A 53 -1.23 -1.35 4.40
CA LEU A 53 -1.63 -1.19 5.79
C LEU A 53 -1.40 -2.52 6.52
N VAL A 54 -0.36 -2.57 7.36
CA VAL A 54 0.00 -3.78 8.12
C VAL A 54 -0.61 -3.79 9.51
N ARG A 55 -0.96 -2.61 10.03
CA ARG A 55 -1.69 -2.42 11.29
C ARG A 55 -2.34 -1.04 11.27
N ARG A 56 -3.39 -0.82 12.06
CA ARG A 56 -3.92 0.53 12.30
C ARG A 56 -2.80 1.52 12.64
N GLY A 57 -2.64 2.54 11.80
CA GLY A 57 -1.60 3.57 11.92
C GLY A 57 -0.20 3.18 11.42
N TRP A 58 -0.02 2.00 10.82
CA TRP A 58 1.27 1.54 10.32
C TRP A 58 1.15 1.02 8.88
N VAL A 59 1.93 1.63 8.00
CA VAL A 59 2.05 1.25 6.59
C VAL A 59 3.45 0.74 6.32
N MET A 60 3.54 -0.35 5.57
CA MET A 60 4.79 -0.86 5.02
C MET A 60 4.91 -0.43 3.55
N THR A 61 6.08 0.09 3.17
CA THR A 61 6.42 0.47 1.79
C THR A 61 7.92 0.29 1.57
N ALA A 62 8.40 0.47 0.34
CA ALA A 62 9.82 0.37 0.04
C ALA A 62 10.61 1.58 0.56
N ALA A 63 11.84 1.36 1.01
CA ALA A 63 12.70 2.44 1.52
C ALA A 63 12.92 3.56 0.49
N HIS A 64 13.18 3.22 -0.78
CA HIS A 64 13.38 4.21 -1.85
C HIS A 64 12.15 5.11 -2.12
N CYS A 65 10.95 4.74 -1.64
CA CYS A 65 9.78 5.59 -1.75
C CYS A 65 9.80 6.75 -0.75
N VAL A 66 10.55 6.60 0.36
CA VAL A 66 10.51 7.49 1.53
C VAL A 66 11.90 7.90 2.03
N ASP A 67 12.97 7.56 1.31
CA ASP A 67 14.36 7.88 1.65
C ASP A 67 14.73 9.36 1.43
N ARG A 68 13.74 10.19 1.08
CA ARG A 68 13.84 11.64 0.98
C ARG A 68 12.88 12.30 1.95
N THR A 69 13.33 13.37 2.58
CA THR A 69 12.46 14.20 3.44
C THR A 69 11.42 14.93 2.59
N ARG A 70 10.14 14.63 2.81
CA ARG A 70 8.98 15.31 2.21
C ARG A 70 7.83 15.35 3.22
N THR A 71 6.82 16.16 2.94
CA THR A 71 5.53 16.07 3.62
C THR A 71 4.73 14.95 2.96
N TRP A 72 4.50 13.87 3.71
CA TRP A 72 3.85 12.67 3.23
C TRP A 72 2.40 12.58 3.73
N ARG A 73 1.53 12.02 2.88
CA ARG A 73 0.22 11.51 3.29
C ARG A 73 -0.02 10.14 2.66
N VAL A 74 -0.91 9.38 3.28
CA VAL A 74 -1.39 8.09 2.79
C VAL A 74 -2.88 8.22 2.49
N VAL A 75 -3.31 7.67 1.36
CA VAL A 75 -4.73 7.48 1.04
C VAL A 75 -5.04 6.00 1.08
N LEU A 76 -6.05 5.62 1.88
CA LEU A 76 -6.59 4.26 1.98
C LEU A 76 -8.01 4.23 1.43
N GLY A 77 -8.49 3.05 1.04
CA GLY A 77 -9.86 2.85 0.56
C GLY A 77 -10.09 3.29 -0.89
N ASP A 78 -9.14 3.97 -1.51
CA ASP A 78 -9.17 4.45 -2.90
C ASP A 78 -9.09 3.28 -3.89
N HIS A 79 -9.90 3.33 -4.95
CA HIS A 79 -9.84 2.42 -6.09
C HIS A 79 -9.41 3.16 -7.38
N ASN A 80 -9.83 4.41 -7.56
CA ASN A 80 -9.45 5.24 -8.70
C ASN A 80 -8.96 6.63 -8.25
N ILE A 81 -7.64 6.79 -8.25
CA ILE A 81 -6.92 7.98 -7.77
C ILE A 81 -7.29 9.32 -8.46
N TYR A 82 -8.04 9.28 -9.56
CA TYR A 82 -8.44 10.47 -10.33
C TYR A 82 -9.84 10.98 -9.97
N VAL A 83 -10.61 10.21 -9.20
CA VAL A 83 -11.97 10.56 -8.76
C VAL A 83 -12.05 10.43 -7.24
N SER A 84 -12.98 11.17 -6.63
CA SER A 84 -13.32 10.94 -5.22
C SER A 84 -14.55 10.05 -5.17
N GLU A 85 -14.39 8.86 -4.60
CA GLU A 85 -15.40 7.80 -4.48
C GLU A 85 -16.14 7.88 -3.13
N GLY A 86 -15.62 8.67 -2.18
CA GLY A 86 -16.20 8.89 -0.86
C GLY A 86 -15.82 7.84 0.18
N THR A 87 -15.00 6.86 -0.22
CA THR A 87 -14.48 5.79 0.66
C THR A 87 -13.05 6.10 1.14
N GLU A 88 -12.42 7.14 0.58
CA GLU A 88 -11.03 7.45 0.83
C GLU A 88 -10.79 7.99 2.23
N GLN A 89 -9.78 7.44 2.89
CA GLN A 89 -9.24 7.98 4.13
C GLN A 89 -7.88 8.59 3.87
N VAL A 90 -7.81 9.92 3.98
CA VAL A 90 -6.59 10.69 3.78
C VAL A 90 -5.94 10.97 5.14
N VAL A 91 -4.76 10.41 5.37
CA VAL A 91 -4.07 10.47 6.67
C VAL A 91 -2.65 10.99 6.49
N GLY A 92 -2.26 12.00 7.28
CA GLY A 92 -0.89 12.50 7.31
C GLY A 92 0.08 11.51 7.96
N VAL A 93 1.32 11.49 7.49
CA VAL A 93 2.38 10.63 8.07
C VAL A 93 3.10 11.39 9.19
N SER A 94 3.13 10.82 10.39
CA SER A 94 3.84 11.41 11.54
C SER A 94 5.32 11.02 11.62
N GLY A 95 5.73 9.92 10.99
CA GLY A 95 7.11 9.45 11.01
C GLY A 95 7.38 8.38 9.97
N VAL A 96 8.65 8.29 9.54
CA VAL A 96 9.16 7.30 8.59
C VAL A 96 10.30 6.54 9.26
N TYR A 97 10.24 5.21 9.22
CA TYR A 97 11.26 4.32 9.81
C TYR A 97 11.88 3.50 8.69
N ILE A 98 13.07 3.89 8.25
CA ILE A 98 13.81 3.22 7.18
C ILE A 98 14.69 2.12 7.78
N HIS A 99 14.80 0.98 7.10
CA HIS A 99 15.67 -0.10 7.51
C HIS A 99 17.13 0.41 7.67
N PRO A 100 17.83 0.09 8.76
CA PRO A 100 19.12 0.71 9.09
C PRO A 100 20.22 0.45 8.07
N ASN A 101 20.12 -0.64 7.30
CA ASN A 101 21.11 -0.99 6.28
C ASN A 101 20.71 -0.54 4.86
N TRP A 102 19.61 0.21 4.70
CA TRP A 102 19.20 0.72 3.39
C TRP A 102 20.34 1.47 2.69
N ASN A 103 20.63 1.08 1.46
CA ASN A 103 21.62 1.71 0.59
C ASN A 103 20.96 2.13 -0.73
N SER A 104 20.84 3.45 -0.92
CA SER A 104 20.22 4.05 -2.10
C SER A 104 21.00 3.81 -3.40
N ASN A 105 22.31 3.53 -3.33
CA ASN A 105 23.14 3.30 -4.51
C ASN A 105 22.93 1.91 -5.12
N SER A 106 22.55 0.93 -4.29
CA SER A 106 22.34 -0.47 -4.70
C SER A 106 20.88 -0.90 -4.62
N VAL A 107 19.98 -0.06 -4.11
CA VAL A 107 18.55 -0.36 -3.93
C VAL A 107 18.37 -1.63 -3.08
N ALA A 108 19.16 -1.75 -2.02
CA ALA A 108 19.23 -2.94 -1.17
C ALA A 108 19.44 -2.58 0.32
N ASN A 109 19.36 -3.59 1.18
CA ASN A 109 19.77 -3.54 2.59
C ASN A 109 21.09 -4.28 2.80
#